data_AF-Q0TX47-F1
#
_entry.id   AF-Q0TX47-F1
#
_cell.length_a   1.000
_cell.length_b   1.000
_cell.length_c   1.000
_cell.angle_alpha   90.00
_cell.angle_beta   90.00
_cell.angle_gamma   90.00
#
_symmetry.space_group_name_H-M   'P 1'
#
loop_
_entity.id
_entity.type
_entity.pdbx_description
1 polymer ?
#
loop_
_entity_poly.entity_id
_entity_poly.type
_entity_poly.pdbx_seq_one_letter_code
_entity_poly.pdbx_strand_id
1 'polypeptide(L)'
;MWFVNSEKVEEVWPLKPRDSVDLGWLKLCDGKRVLWEIADPKRPDSIFHNVLKEQNAYTVILPEWVRDPEAMARIPPRLKRIFGVTSTSTIDNNVYLLTLTLLSRLQNQRLTIATSQSFLQAIAFVTPELVRLLESKDPRAVFIIGWWFKMMADGDLWWVVPRAKIEGRTIRIWLEKEDGVFGLAQVLDDLVPERSMPQEQP
;
A
#
# COMPACT_ATOMS: atom_id res chain seq x y z
N MET A 1 6.25 -13.49 -8.01
CA MET A 1 6.27 -14.54 -6.97
C MET A 1 6.57 -13.85 -5.64
N TRP A 2 5.83 -14.15 -4.56
CA TRP A 2 5.89 -13.41 -3.28
C TRP A 2 7.06 -13.83 -2.37
N PHE A 3 8.17 -14.32 -2.93
CA PHE A 3 9.33 -14.70 -2.14
C PHE A 3 10.13 -13.45 -1.74
N VAL A 4 10.66 -13.48 -0.52
CA VAL A 4 11.66 -12.52 -0.07
C VAL A 4 12.91 -12.75 -0.91
N ASN A 5 13.27 -11.78 -1.75
CA ASN A 5 14.42 -11.91 -2.66
C ASN A 5 15.77 -11.93 -1.93
N SER A 6 15.82 -11.43 -0.68
CA SER A 6 16.98 -11.52 0.21
C SER A 6 16.59 -11.10 1.64
N GLU A 7 17.26 -11.67 2.64
CA GLU A 7 17.17 -11.24 4.04
C GLU A 7 18.08 -10.04 4.36
N LYS A 8 18.95 -9.64 3.42
CA LYS A 8 19.85 -8.49 3.55
C LYS A 8 19.21 -7.25 2.97
N VAL A 9 19.17 -6.17 3.74
CA VAL A 9 18.52 -4.92 3.33
C VAL A 9 19.19 -4.29 2.10
N GLU A 10 20.49 -4.48 1.92
CA GLU A 10 21.27 -3.92 0.81
C GLU A 10 20.92 -4.55 -0.54
N GLU A 11 20.39 -5.77 -0.53
CA GLU A 11 19.98 -6.53 -1.71
C GLU A 11 18.50 -6.30 -2.06
N VAL A 12 17.81 -5.42 -1.33
CA VAL A 12 16.36 -5.18 -1.45
C VAL A 12 16.11 -3.75 -1.98
N TRP A 13 15.07 -3.60 -2.79
CA TRP A 13 14.64 -2.27 -3.26
C TRP A 13 14.08 -1.48 -2.06
N PRO A 14 14.36 -0.17 -1.90
CA PRO A 14 15.06 0.71 -2.83
C PRO A 14 16.57 0.87 -2.60
N LEU A 15 17.21 0.12 -1.68
CA LEU A 15 18.65 0.25 -1.42
C LEU A 15 19.51 -0.35 -2.54
N LYS A 16 19.10 -1.46 -3.14
CA LYS A 16 19.85 -2.07 -4.23
C LYS A 16 19.94 -1.16 -5.49
N PRO A 17 20.95 -1.37 -6.35
CA PRO A 17 21.01 -0.74 -7.67
C PRO A 17 19.73 -1.01 -8.49
N ARG A 18 19.42 -0.10 -9.42
CA ARG A 18 18.24 -0.23 -10.28
C ARG A 18 18.30 -1.55 -11.06
N ASP A 19 17.18 -2.25 -11.08
CA ASP A 19 17.02 -3.52 -11.77
C ASP A 19 15.72 -3.51 -12.58
N SER A 20 15.76 -4.14 -13.76
CA SER A 20 14.62 -4.27 -14.68
C SER A 20 13.40 -4.96 -14.05
N VAL A 21 13.61 -5.81 -13.04
CA VAL A 21 12.53 -6.51 -12.32
C VAL A 21 12.04 -5.76 -11.07
N ASP A 22 12.55 -4.56 -10.80
CA ASP A 22 12.09 -3.74 -9.68
C ASP A 22 10.60 -3.46 -9.75
N LEU A 23 9.94 -3.57 -8.59
CA LEU A 23 8.50 -3.41 -8.44
C LEU A 23 7.68 -4.38 -9.32
N GLY A 24 8.30 -5.46 -9.85
CA GLY A 24 7.62 -6.42 -10.73
C GLY A 24 6.36 -7.01 -10.10
N TRP A 25 6.38 -7.27 -8.80
CA TRP A 25 5.19 -7.72 -8.05
C TRP A 25 4.06 -6.70 -8.03
N LEU A 26 4.38 -5.40 -8.00
CA LEU A 26 3.41 -4.30 -7.99
C LEU A 26 2.82 -4.11 -9.39
N LYS A 27 3.67 -4.16 -10.43
CA LYS A 27 3.26 -4.15 -11.84
C LYS A 27 2.37 -5.34 -12.20
N LEU A 28 2.66 -6.53 -11.65
CA LEU A 28 1.81 -7.71 -11.81
C LEU A 28 0.42 -7.55 -11.18
N CYS A 29 0.27 -6.73 -10.14
CA CYS A 29 -1.05 -6.45 -9.57
C CYS A 29 -1.94 -5.68 -10.55
N ASP A 30 -1.38 -4.77 -11.36
CA ASP A 30 -2.13 -4.07 -12.42
C ASP A 30 -2.58 -5.03 -13.54
N GLY A 31 -1.69 -5.97 -13.92
CA GLY A 31 -2.02 -7.02 -14.89
C GLY A 31 -3.22 -7.91 -14.49
N LYS A 32 -3.53 -8.03 -13.19
CA LYS A 32 -4.72 -8.75 -12.72
C LYS A 32 -6.02 -8.12 -13.20
N ARG A 33 -6.07 -6.79 -13.38
CA ARG A 33 -7.28 -6.11 -13.87
C ARG A 33 -7.61 -6.55 -15.29
N VAL A 34 -6.61 -6.56 -16.17
CA VAL A 34 -6.76 -7.01 -17.56
C VAL A 34 -7.13 -8.50 -17.61
N LEU A 35 -6.47 -9.34 -16.79
CA LEU A 35 -6.83 -10.76 -16.69
C LEU A 35 -8.25 -10.97 -16.15
N TRP A 36 -8.71 -10.15 -15.21
CA TRP A 36 -10.07 -10.22 -14.67
C TRP A 36 -11.13 -9.89 -15.73
N GLU A 37 -10.87 -8.88 -16.57
CA GLU A 37 -11.73 -8.51 -17.70
C GLU A 37 -11.79 -9.62 -18.74
N ILE A 38 -10.64 -10.20 -19.12
CA ILE A 38 -10.57 -11.28 -20.12
C ILE A 38 -11.19 -12.57 -19.59
N ALA A 39 -10.89 -12.93 -18.34
CA ALA A 39 -11.30 -14.19 -17.75
C ALA A 39 -12.76 -14.20 -17.34
N ASP A 40 -13.46 -13.06 -17.31
CA ASP A 40 -14.84 -12.86 -16.83
C ASP A 40 -15.29 -13.94 -15.83
N PRO A 41 -14.72 -13.96 -14.61
CA PRO A 41 -14.95 -15.06 -13.68
C PRO A 41 -16.35 -15.03 -13.07
N LYS A 42 -17.15 -13.99 -13.37
CA LYS A 42 -18.56 -13.87 -13.01
C LYS A 42 -19.50 -14.48 -14.06
N ARG A 43 -19.00 -14.97 -15.21
CA ARG A 43 -19.84 -15.65 -16.19
C ARG A 43 -20.57 -16.87 -15.59
N PRO A 44 -21.79 -17.21 -16.03
CA PRO A 44 -22.60 -18.26 -15.41
C PRO A 44 -21.95 -19.65 -15.36
N ASP A 45 -21.08 -19.96 -16.31
CA ASP A 45 -20.36 -21.23 -16.47
C ASP A 45 -19.03 -21.27 -15.69
N SER A 46 -18.64 -20.19 -15.02
CA SER A 46 -17.43 -20.15 -14.19
C SER A 46 -17.62 -20.93 -12.89
N ILE A 47 -16.66 -21.77 -12.52
CA ILE A 47 -16.64 -22.42 -11.19
C ILE A 47 -16.56 -21.40 -10.04
N PHE A 48 -16.10 -20.18 -10.33
CA PHE A 48 -16.04 -19.08 -9.38
C PHE A 48 -17.34 -18.27 -9.32
N HIS A 49 -18.30 -18.52 -10.22
CA HIS A 49 -19.54 -17.73 -10.35
C HIS A 49 -20.26 -17.57 -9.01
N ASN A 50 -20.53 -18.67 -8.31
CA ASN A 50 -21.26 -18.62 -7.04
C ASN A 50 -20.49 -17.92 -5.91
N VAL A 51 -19.16 -17.93 -5.94
CA VAL A 51 -18.32 -17.23 -4.96
C VAL A 51 -18.26 -15.73 -5.26
N LEU A 52 -18.31 -15.36 -6.54
CA LEU A 52 -18.08 -14.01 -7.03
C LEU A 52 -19.36 -13.22 -7.33
N LYS A 53 -20.53 -13.89 -7.49
CA LYS A 53 -21.80 -13.24 -7.84
C LYS A 53 -22.28 -12.25 -6.78
N GLU A 54 -22.01 -12.53 -5.51
CA GLU A 54 -22.40 -11.71 -4.35
C GLU A 54 -21.26 -10.85 -3.82
N GLN A 55 -20.02 -11.14 -4.22
CA GLN A 55 -18.84 -10.44 -3.71
C GLN A 55 -18.37 -9.33 -4.66
N ASN A 56 -18.66 -8.07 -4.28
CA ASN A 56 -17.96 -6.88 -4.80
C ASN A 56 -16.46 -6.84 -4.40
N ALA A 57 -15.99 -7.81 -3.61
CA ALA A 57 -14.64 -7.85 -3.08
C ALA A 57 -13.56 -7.96 -4.17
N TYR A 58 -13.85 -8.63 -5.29
CA TYR A 58 -12.85 -8.90 -6.33
C TYR A 58 -12.94 -7.99 -7.56
N THR A 59 -13.92 -7.10 -7.60
CA THR A 59 -13.96 -6.04 -8.61
C THR A 59 -12.91 -5.00 -8.28
N VAL A 60 -12.02 -4.68 -9.24
CA VAL A 60 -11.09 -3.53 -9.21
C VAL A 60 -11.86 -2.22 -9.43
N ILE A 61 -13.04 -2.10 -8.84
CA ILE A 61 -13.86 -0.89 -8.88
C ILE A 61 -13.45 -0.09 -7.66
N LEU A 62 -13.01 1.14 -7.89
CA LEU A 62 -12.66 2.04 -6.82
C LEU A 62 -13.86 2.17 -5.86
N PRO A 63 -13.68 1.96 -4.55
CA PRO A 63 -14.79 2.09 -3.62
C PRO A 63 -15.34 3.52 -3.64
N GLU A 64 -16.67 3.67 -3.72
CA GLU A 64 -17.32 4.98 -3.87
C GLU A 64 -16.91 5.98 -2.77
N TRP A 65 -16.75 5.48 -1.54
CA TRP A 65 -16.34 6.28 -0.39
C TRP A 65 -14.99 6.98 -0.57
N VAL A 66 -14.12 6.54 -1.49
CA VAL A 66 -12.83 7.20 -1.74
C VAL A 66 -13.02 8.61 -2.29
N ARG A 67 -14.15 8.87 -2.98
CA ARG A 67 -14.49 10.20 -3.52
C ARG A 67 -15.18 11.10 -2.48
N ASP A 68 -15.47 10.58 -1.29
CA ASP A 68 -16.07 11.34 -0.20
C ASP A 68 -15.06 12.35 0.38
N PRO A 69 -15.41 13.64 0.51
CA PRO A 69 -14.59 14.62 1.23
C PRO A 69 -14.15 14.18 2.64
N GLU A 70 -14.96 13.39 3.35
CA GLU A 70 -14.61 12.82 4.66
C GLU A 70 -13.43 11.83 4.59
N ALA A 71 -13.23 11.16 3.46
CA ALA A 71 -12.12 10.25 3.28
C ALA A 71 -10.78 11.00 3.32
N MET A 72 -10.72 12.20 2.73
CA MET A 72 -9.56 13.09 2.82
C MET A 72 -9.36 13.62 4.23
N ALA A 73 -10.42 13.78 5.04
CA ALA A 73 -10.32 14.23 6.42
C ALA A 73 -9.47 13.29 7.28
N ARG A 74 -9.47 11.98 6.98
CA ARG A 74 -8.72 10.93 7.69
C ARG A 74 -7.21 10.95 7.43
N ILE A 75 -6.75 11.67 6.41
CA ILE A 75 -5.32 11.81 6.12
C ILE A 75 -4.67 12.65 7.22
N PRO A 76 -3.63 12.15 7.92
CA PRO A 76 -2.94 12.91 8.96
C PRO A 76 -2.49 14.29 8.46
N PRO A 77 -2.68 15.38 9.23
CA PRO A 77 -2.36 16.74 8.78
C PRO A 77 -0.91 16.92 8.31
N ARG A 78 0.04 16.23 8.96
CA ARG A 78 1.45 16.23 8.55
C ARG A 78 1.63 15.64 7.15
N LEU A 79 0.94 14.55 6.83
CA LEU A 79 0.96 13.97 5.48
C LEU A 79 0.29 14.89 4.47
N LYS A 80 -0.82 15.54 4.81
CA LYS A 80 -1.44 16.52 3.89
C LYS A 80 -0.45 17.61 3.47
N ARG A 81 0.34 18.13 4.42
CA ARG A 81 1.37 19.14 4.13
C ARG A 81 2.50 18.60 3.24
N ILE A 82 3.04 17.43 3.57
CA ILE A 82 4.14 16.79 2.83
C ILE A 82 3.73 16.47 1.38
N PHE A 83 2.50 15.98 1.20
CA PHE A 83 1.99 15.52 -0.08
C PHE A 83 1.21 16.59 -0.86
N GLY A 84 1.18 17.84 -0.35
CA GLY A 84 0.48 18.94 -1.00
C GLY A 84 -1.03 18.71 -1.16
N VAL A 85 -1.65 18.00 -0.21
CA VAL A 85 -3.10 17.75 -0.22
C VAL A 85 -3.81 18.98 0.33
N THR A 86 -4.57 19.63 -0.55
CA THR A 86 -5.40 20.81 -0.29
C THR A 86 -6.90 20.46 -0.37
N SER A 87 -7.78 21.42 -0.06
CA SER A 87 -9.23 21.26 -0.24
C SER A 87 -9.66 21.10 -1.69
N THR A 88 -8.82 21.50 -2.65
CA THR A 88 -9.07 21.36 -4.09
C THR A 88 -8.40 20.13 -4.70
N SER A 89 -7.69 19.34 -3.90
CA SER A 89 -7.05 18.12 -4.36
C SER A 89 -8.09 17.06 -4.70
N THR A 90 -7.93 16.44 -5.86
CA THR A 90 -8.72 15.30 -6.34
C THR A 90 -7.77 14.18 -6.74
N ILE A 91 -8.30 12.98 -6.94
CA ILE A 91 -7.50 11.83 -7.40
C ILE A 91 -6.90 12.08 -8.80
N ASP A 92 -7.46 13.02 -9.57
CA ASP A 92 -7.01 13.35 -10.92
C ASP A 92 -5.87 14.37 -10.92
N ASN A 93 -5.79 15.25 -9.91
CA ASN A 93 -4.80 16.33 -9.84
C ASN A 93 -3.67 16.10 -8.81
N ASN A 94 -3.81 15.11 -7.93
CA ASN A 94 -2.78 14.72 -6.96
C ASN A 94 -2.54 13.21 -7.02
N VAL A 95 -1.41 12.82 -7.61
CA VAL A 95 -0.98 11.43 -7.84
C VAL A 95 -0.92 10.58 -6.56
N TYR A 96 -0.74 11.20 -5.40
CA TYR A 96 -0.63 10.49 -4.12
C TYR A 96 -1.98 10.29 -3.42
N LEU A 97 -2.99 11.09 -3.75
CA LEU A 97 -4.20 11.24 -2.95
C LEU A 97 -4.98 9.94 -2.80
N LEU A 98 -5.10 9.17 -3.88
CA LEU A 98 -5.82 7.90 -3.89
C LEU A 98 -5.21 6.93 -2.87
N THR A 99 -3.91 6.67 -2.98
CA THR A 99 -3.23 5.71 -2.11
C THR A 99 -3.16 6.23 -0.67
N LEU A 100 -2.93 7.53 -0.45
CA LEU A 100 -2.97 8.13 0.90
C LEU A 100 -4.34 7.91 1.56
N THR A 101 -5.42 8.18 0.84
CA THR A 101 -6.80 7.98 1.33
C THR A 101 -7.05 6.53 1.72
N LEU A 102 -6.63 5.58 0.88
CA LEU A 102 -6.76 4.15 1.13
C LEU A 102 -5.97 3.73 2.39
N LEU A 103 -4.70 4.11 2.50
CA LEU A 103 -3.86 3.76 3.65
C LEU A 103 -4.35 4.44 4.94
N SER A 104 -4.79 5.69 4.89
CA SER A 104 -5.37 6.40 6.04
C SER A 104 -6.63 5.72 6.59
N ARG A 105 -7.40 5.00 5.77
CA ARG A 105 -8.52 4.20 6.28
C ARG A 105 -8.03 2.94 7.00
N LEU A 106 -6.92 2.36 6.56
CA LEU A 106 -6.38 1.11 7.09
C LEU A 106 -5.42 1.29 8.27
N GLN A 107 -4.94 2.50 8.53
CA GLN A 107 -3.88 2.77 9.50
C GLN A 107 -4.14 2.24 10.93
N ASN A 108 -5.40 2.12 11.32
CA ASN A 108 -5.80 1.61 12.65
C ASN A 108 -6.22 0.14 12.63
N GLN A 109 -6.15 -0.54 11.48
CA GLN A 109 -6.49 -1.95 11.35
C GLN A 109 -5.25 -2.82 11.48
N ARG A 110 -5.43 -4.06 11.93
CA ARG A 110 -4.39 -5.09 11.90
C ARG A 110 -4.60 -5.98 10.69
N LEU A 111 -3.52 -6.40 10.05
CA LEU A 111 -3.58 -7.36 8.96
C LEU A 111 -3.91 -8.75 9.52
N THR A 112 -5.12 -9.22 9.24
CA THR A 112 -5.61 -10.57 9.54
C THR A 112 -6.16 -11.19 8.25
N ILE A 113 -6.57 -12.46 8.27
CA ILE A 113 -7.26 -13.06 7.12
C ILE A 113 -8.51 -12.26 6.75
N ALA A 114 -9.29 -11.80 7.74
CA ALA A 114 -10.53 -11.05 7.53
C ALA A 114 -10.31 -9.65 6.93
N THR A 115 -9.19 -8.98 7.26
CA THR A 115 -8.88 -7.63 6.74
C THR A 115 -7.96 -7.64 5.53
N SER A 116 -7.37 -8.79 5.20
CA SER A 116 -6.38 -8.96 4.12
C SER A 116 -6.80 -8.36 2.79
N GLN A 117 -8.08 -8.51 2.43
CA GLN A 117 -8.62 -7.98 1.18
C GLN A 117 -8.46 -6.47 1.08
N SER A 118 -8.73 -5.73 2.16
CA SER A 118 -8.61 -4.27 2.17
C SER A 118 -7.16 -3.82 1.97
N PHE A 119 -6.20 -4.52 2.58
CA PHE A 119 -4.76 -4.26 2.40
C PHE A 119 -4.29 -4.57 0.97
N LEU A 120 -4.79 -5.65 0.37
CA LEU A 120 -4.49 -6.01 -1.02
C LEU A 120 -5.16 -5.06 -2.02
N GLN A 121 -6.36 -4.57 -1.73
CA GLN A 121 -7.03 -3.56 -2.55
C GLN A 121 -6.25 -2.24 -2.53
N ALA A 122 -5.77 -1.80 -1.36
CA ALA A 122 -5.01 -0.55 -1.24
C ALA A 122 -3.79 -0.50 -2.19
N ILE A 123 -3.12 -1.64 -2.38
CA ILE A 123 -1.98 -1.74 -3.28
C ILE A 123 -2.39 -1.99 -4.74
N ALA A 124 -3.52 -2.66 -4.98
CA ALA A 124 -4.05 -2.88 -6.32
C ALA A 124 -4.50 -1.58 -7.03
N PHE A 125 -4.80 -0.53 -6.27
CA PHE A 125 -5.17 0.79 -6.79
C PHE A 125 -3.99 1.76 -6.95
N VAL A 126 -2.74 1.29 -6.85
CA VAL A 126 -1.57 2.13 -7.18
C VAL A 126 -1.61 2.47 -8.66
N THR A 127 -1.65 3.77 -8.97
CA THR A 127 -1.79 4.26 -10.35
C THR A 127 -0.50 4.11 -11.15
N PRO A 128 -0.57 4.03 -12.49
CA PRO A 128 0.62 4.03 -13.35
C PRO A 128 1.54 5.24 -13.12
N GLU A 129 0.96 6.41 -12.82
CA GLU A 129 1.68 7.64 -12.48
C GLU A 129 2.51 7.46 -11.21
N LEU A 130 1.91 6.87 -10.16
CA LEU A 130 2.61 6.57 -8.91
C LEU A 130 3.69 5.50 -9.10
N VAL A 131 3.44 4.49 -9.96
CA VAL A 131 4.47 3.51 -10.33
C VAL A 131 5.67 4.19 -10.99
N ARG A 132 5.47 5.12 -11.93
CA ARG A 132 6.59 5.87 -12.55
C ARG A 132 7.41 6.65 -11.51
N LEU A 133 6.75 7.23 -10.51
CA LEU A 133 7.43 7.90 -9.40
C LEU A 133 8.24 6.92 -8.55
N LEU A 134 7.70 5.73 -8.26
CA LEU A 134 8.42 4.66 -7.57
C LEU A 134 9.64 4.18 -8.36
N GLU A 135 9.54 4.05 -9.68
CA GLU A 135 10.66 3.68 -10.56
C GLU A 135 11.77 4.73 -10.55
N SER A 136 11.40 6.01 -10.52
CA SER A 136 12.35 7.11 -10.32
C SER A 136 12.89 7.22 -8.90
N LYS A 137 12.37 6.42 -7.96
CA LYS A 137 12.62 6.51 -6.51
C LYS A 137 12.31 7.91 -5.95
N ASP A 138 11.16 8.50 -6.32
CA ASP A 138 10.68 9.71 -5.64
C ASP A 138 10.44 9.39 -4.16
N PRO A 139 11.03 10.16 -3.21
CA PRO A 139 10.94 9.80 -1.79
C PRO A 139 9.52 9.73 -1.23
N ARG A 140 8.60 10.57 -1.72
CA ARG A 140 7.19 10.56 -1.26
C ARG A 140 6.46 9.33 -1.76
N ALA A 141 6.71 8.92 -3.00
CA ALA A 141 6.17 7.67 -3.53
C ALA A 141 6.71 6.46 -2.75
N VAL A 142 8.03 6.41 -2.53
CA VAL A 142 8.68 5.34 -1.76
C VAL A 142 8.13 5.27 -0.33
N PHE A 143 7.89 6.42 0.31
CA PHE A 143 7.26 6.49 1.62
C PHE A 143 5.89 5.83 1.67
N ILE A 144 5.02 6.04 0.67
CA ILE A 144 3.68 5.43 0.63
C ILE A 144 3.77 3.90 0.69
N ILE A 145 4.71 3.31 -0.07
CA ILE A 145 4.94 1.86 -0.05
C ILE A 145 5.54 1.43 1.29
N GLY A 146 6.46 2.22 1.86
CA GLY A 146 7.00 1.99 3.20
C GLY A 146 5.92 1.96 4.28
N TRP A 147 4.95 2.88 4.20
CA TRP A 147 3.82 2.93 5.12
C TRP A 147 2.93 1.68 4.99
N TRP A 148 2.63 1.26 3.76
CA TRP A 148 1.90 0.01 3.52
C TRP A 148 2.62 -1.21 4.11
N PHE A 149 3.93 -1.36 3.87
CA PHE A 149 4.71 -2.44 4.48
C PHE A 149 4.74 -2.35 6.00
N LYS A 150 4.87 -1.16 6.57
CA LYS A 150 4.85 -0.97 8.02
C LYS A 150 3.55 -1.48 8.64
N MET A 151 2.40 -1.19 8.02
CA MET A 151 1.11 -1.69 8.53
C MET A 151 0.99 -3.23 8.45
N MET A 152 1.60 -3.85 7.45
CA MET A 152 1.56 -5.31 7.28
C MET A 152 2.56 -6.07 8.15
N ALA A 153 3.66 -5.43 8.58
CA ALA A 153 4.74 -6.06 9.32
C ALA A 153 4.32 -6.61 10.70
N ASP A 154 3.19 -6.15 11.23
CA ASP A 154 2.58 -6.57 12.50
C ASP A 154 1.34 -7.48 12.31
N GLY A 155 1.13 -8.02 11.10
CA GLY A 155 -0.01 -8.87 10.77
C GLY A 155 0.11 -10.34 11.21
N ASP A 156 -0.94 -11.11 10.90
CA ASP A 156 -1.01 -12.58 11.12
C ASP A 156 -0.66 -13.41 9.88
N LEU A 157 -0.52 -12.78 8.71
CA LEU A 157 -0.27 -13.50 7.47
C LEU A 157 1.20 -13.84 7.33
N TRP A 158 1.55 -15.09 7.67
CA TRP A 158 2.93 -15.60 7.68
C TRP A 158 3.70 -15.40 6.36
N TRP A 159 3.00 -15.37 5.21
CA TRP A 159 3.61 -15.16 3.90
C TRP A 159 3.82 -13.68 3.53
N VAL A 160 3.17 -12.74 4.25
CA VAL A 160 3.32 -11.29 4.05
C VAL A 160 4.34 -10.71 5.02
N VAL A 161 4.25 -11.10 6.29
CA VAL A 161 4.97 -10.45 7.40
C VAL A 161 6.49 -10.43 7.21
N PRO A 162 7.17 -11.53 6.84
CA PRO A 162 8.63 -11.51 6.65
C PRO A 162 9.05 -10.50 5.58
N ARG A 163 8.32 -10.47 4.47
CA ARG A 163 8.54 -9.54 3.36
C ARG A 163 8.30 -8.10 3.78
N ALA A 164 7.24 -7.85 4.51
CA ALA A 164 6.91 -6.52 5.02
C ALA A 164 7.96 -5.98 5.98
N LYS A 165 8.52 -6.84 6.84
CA LYS A 165 9.60 -6.45 7.76
C LYS A 165 10.88 -6.06 7.01
N ILE A 166 11.32 -6.85 6.03
CA ILE A 166 12.56 -6.57 5.30
C ILE A 166 12.41 -5.39 4.34
N GLU A 167 11.36 -5.33 3.52
CA GLU A 167 11.14 -4.22 2.59
C GLU A 167 10.82 -2.92 3.34
N GLY A 168 10.01 -2.98 4.40
CA GLY A 168 9.73 -1.82 5.24
C GLY A 168 10.99 -1.25 5.90
N ARG A 169 11.87 -2.11 6.45
CA ARG A 169 13.16 -1.69 7.01
C ARG A 169 14.07 -1.08 5.94
N THR A 170 14.14 -1.71 4.78
CA THR A 170 14.94 -1.23 3.63
C THR A 170 14.49 0.16 3.20
N ILE A 171 13.19 0.37 3.06
CA ILE A 171 12.60 1.67 2.71
C ILE A 171 12.92 2.71 3.79
N ARG A 172 12.76 2.38 5.08
CA ARG A 172 13.09 3.31 6.17
C ARG A 172 14.55 3.77 6.09
N ILE A 173 15.50 2.84 5.94
CA ILE A 173 16.94 3.16 5.83
C ILE A 173 17.23 4.01 4.59
N TRP A 174 16.58 3.71 3.46
CA TRP A 174 16.76 4.48 2.23
C TRP A 174 16.20 5.90 2.37
N LEU A 175 15.01 6.07 2.97
CA LEU A 175 14.42 7.40 3.22
C LEU A 175 15.29 8.25 4.15
N GLU A 176 15.93 7.63 5.15
CA GLU A 176 16.84 8.32 6.07
C GLU A 176 18.08 8.87 5.35
N LYS A 177 18.52 8.19 4.27
CA LYS A 177 19.67 8.62 3.46
C LYS A 177 19.30 9.65 2.40
N GLU A 178 18.12 9.53 1.80
CA GLU A 178 17.76 10.26 0.57
C GLU A 178 16.78 11.42 0.78
N ASP A 179 15.93 11.39 1.82
CA ASP A 179 15.00 12.48 2.13
C ASP A 179 15.55 13.43 3.19
N GLY A 180 16.33 14.42 2.75
CA GLY A 180 16.73 15.54 3.59
C GLY A 180 15.67 16.64 3.76
N VAL A 181 14.54 16.56 3.04
CA VAL A 181 13.57 17.66 2.95
C VAL A 181 12.45 17.52 3.97
N PHE A 182 11.83 16.34 4.08
CA PHE A 182 10.63 16.15 4.89
C PHE A 182 10.85 15.29 6.14
N GLY A 183 12.00 14.62 6.25
CA GLY A 183 12.30 13.68 7.32
C GLY A 183 11.37 12.46 7.28
N LEU A 184 11.07 11.94 6.09
CA LEU A 184 10.10 10.88 5.83
C LEU A 184 10.38 9.59 6.59
N ALA A 185 11.63 9.26 6.89
CA ALA A 185 11.96 8.12 7.75
C ALA A 185 11.38 8.29 9.16
N GLN A 186 11.54 9.48 9.76
CA GLN A 186 10.96 9.79 11.06
C GLN A 186 9.43 9.89 10.99
N VAL A 187 8.89 10.51 9.92
CA VAL A 187 7.42 10.52 9.70
C VAL A 187 6.87 9.09 9.68
N LEU A 188 7.58 8.16 9.02
CA LEU A 188 7.17 6.77 8.92
C LEU A 188 7.22 6.09 10.29
N ASP A 189 8.22 6.40 11.11
CA ASP A 189 8.34 5.94 12.49
C ASP A 189 7.18 6.44 13.36
N ASP A 190 6.81 7.72 13.23
CA ASP A 190 5.77 8.39 14.02
C ASP A 190 4.34 7.96 13.67
N LEU A 191 4.11 7.35 12.50
CA LEU A 191 2.79 6.86 12.08
C LEU A 191 2.28 5.64 12.88
N VAL A 192 2.98 5.24 13.95
CA VAL A 192 2.53 4.18 14.86
C VAL A 192 1.24 4.64 15.54
N PRO A 193 0.15 3.86 15.50
CA PRO A 193 -0.98 4.11 16.39
C PRO A 193 -0.50 3.91 17.83
N GLU A 194 -0.78 4.87 18.73
CA GLU A 194 -0.76 4.61 20.16
C GLU A 194 -1.62 3.36 20.43
N ARG A 195 -0.99 2.23 20.75
CA ARG A 195 -1.70 1.02 21.13
C ARG A 195 -1.43 0.77 22.60
N SER A 196 -2.47 0.97 23.41
CA SER A 196 -2.60 0.40 24.73
C SER A 196 -2.26 -1.09 24.64
N MET A 197 -1.29 -1.52 25.43
CA MET A 197 -1.02 -2.94 25.64
C MET A 197 -2.34 -3.63 26.04
N PRO A 198 -2.63 -4.85 25.56
CA PRO A 198 -3.70 -5.63 26.16
C PRO A 198 -3.39 -5.74 27.66
N GLN A 199 -4.31 -5.23 28.50
CA GLN A 199 -4.25 -5.54 29.92
C GLN A 199 -4.42 -7.06 30.03
N GLU A 200 -3.33 -7.75 30.36
CA GLU A 200 -3.41 -9.10 30.89
C GLU A 200 -4.32 -9.02 32.12
N GLN A 201 -5.56 -9.46 31.96
CA GLN A 201 -6.42 -9.71 33.11
C GLN A 201 -5.96 -11.04 33.74
N PRO A 202 -5.80 -11.06 35.07
CA PRO A 202 -5.27 -12.21 35.81
C PRO A 202 -6.18 -13.43 35.78
#